data_AF-A0A0Q5MU44-F1
#
_entry.id   AF-A0A0Q5MU44-F1
#
_cell.length_a   1.000
_cell.length_b   1.000
_cell.length_c   1.000
_cell.angle_alpha   90.00
_cell.angle_beta   90.00
_cell.angle_gamma   90.00
#
_symmetry.space_group_name_H-M   'P 1'
#
loop_
_entity.id
_entity.type
_entity.pdbx_description
1 polymer ?
#
loop_
_entity_poly.entity_id
_entity_poly.type
_entity_poly.pdbx_seq_one_letter_code
_entity_poly.pdbx_strand_id
1 'polypeptide(L)'
;MKNLLSLVTAASLALTLGVAAHAADAPAAAASAPAKAPTAQQSKMATCNADAKTKALKGDERKAFMKDCLSANKQAKQQDKMKSCNADAKTKALKGDERKAFMKSCLSAQPAA
;
A
#
# COMPACT_ATOMS: atom_id res chain seq x y z
N MET A 1 -3.96 19.95 33.16
CA MET A 1 -4.26 21.20 33.88
C MET A 1 -3.65 22.36 33.13
N LYS A 2 -4.43 23.43 32.95
CA LYS A 2 -4.21 24.67 32.16
C LYS A 2 -4.51 24.55 30.65
N ASN A 3 -5.40 25.32 30.03
CA ASN A 3 -6.30 26.39 30.50
C ASN A 3 -7.51 26.49 29.54
N LEU A 4 -8.67 26.70 30.14
CA LEU A 4 -9.92 27.20 29.55
C LEU A 4 -9.83 28.70 29.21
N LEU A 5 -10.83 29.19 28.45
CA LEU A 5 -11.14 30.57 27.98
C LEU A 5 -10.51 30.91 26.62
N SER A 6 -11.26 31.22 25.54
CA SER A 6 -12.46 32.07 25.36
C SER A 6 -13.35 31.46 24.25
N LEU A 7 -14.69 31.34 24.28
CA LEU A 7 -15.85 32.22 24.53
C LEU A 7 -16.05 33.39 23.52
N VAL A 8 -17.09 33.18 22.69
CA VAL A 8 -18.06 34.11 22.06
C VAL A 8 -17.68 34.88 20.77
N THR A 9 -18.32 34.50 19.67
CA THR A 9 -19.18 35.39 18.86
C THR A 9 -20.26 34.56 18.14
N ALA A 10 -21.50 34.75 18.55
CA ALA A 10 -22.71 34.33 17.85
C ALA A 10 -23.24 35.51 17.01
N ALA A 11 -23.67 35.25 15.77
CA ALA A 11 -24.69 36.00 15.01
C ALA A 11 -24.86 35.30 13.64
N SER A 12 -25.76 34.32 13.51
CA SER A 12 -27.13 34.48 13.01
C SER A 12 -27.25 35.07 11.60
N LEU A 13 -27.67 34.26 10.62
CA LEU A 13 -28.74 34.65 9.71
C LEU A 13 -29.48 33.43 9.16
N ALA A 14 -30.80 33.53 9.22
CA ALA A 14 -31.77 32.49 8.96
C ALA A 14 -32.24 32.48 7.50
N LEU A 15 -32.73 31.31 7.06
CA LEU A 15 -34.01 31.08 6.39
C LEU A 15 -34.29 31.73 5.01
N THR A 16 -34.35 30.88 3.97
CA THR A 16 -35.37 30.87 2.90
C THR A 16 -35.49 29.42 2.38
N LEU A 17 -36.55 28.66 2.70
CA LEU A 17 -37.79 28.45 1.89
C LEU A 17 -37.48 28.32 0.38
N GLY A 18 -37.83 27.27 -0.37
CA GLY A 18 -38.59 26.05 -0.15
C GLY A 18 -38.81 25.38 -1.53
N VAL A 19 -39.24 24.11 -1.54
CA VAL A 19 -40.24 23.48 -2.44
C VAL A 19 -40.24 21.99 -2.14
N ALA A 20 -41.40 21.50 -1.70
CA ALA A 20 -41.75 20.10 -1.65
C ALA A 20 -42.11 19.60 -3.06
N ALA A 21 -41.61 18.43 -3.44
CA ALA A 21 -42.32 17.52 -4.34
C ALA A 21 -41.77 16.10 -4.16
N HIS A 22 -42.59 15.26 -3.53
CA HIS A 22 -42.49 13.81 -3.61
C HIS A 22 -43.16 13.39 -4.91
N ALA A 23 -42.45 12.65 -5.77
CA ALA A 23 -42.95 11.63 -6.72
C ALA A 23 -42.03 11.55 -7.95
N ALA A 24 -41.29 10.45 -8.07
CA ALA A 24 -41.44 9.48 -9.15
C ALA A 24 -40.24 8.54 -9.11
N ASP A 25 -40.55 7.28 -8.79
CA ASP A 25 -39.72 6.12 -9.03
C ASP A 25 -39.23 6.13 -10.48
N ALA A 26 -37.93 6.22 -10.67
CA ALA A 26 -37.25 5.79 -11.87
C ALA A 26 -35.99 5.06 -11.40
N PRO A 27 -35.89 3.74 -11.56
CA PRO A 27 -34.63 3.07 -11.32
C PRO A 27 -33.69 3.54 -12.44
N ALA A 28 -32.87 4.55 -12.12
CA ALA A 28 -31.64 4.76 -12.86
C ALA A 28 -30.87 3.45 -12.69
N ALA A 29 -30.92 2.62 -13.74
CA ALA A 29 -30.12 1.42 -13.86
C ALA A 29 -28.65 1.86 -13.76
N ALA A 30 -28.15 1.87 -12.53
CA ALA A 30 -26.74 1.94 -12.26
C ALA A 30 -26.18 0.67 -12.89
N ALA A 31 -25.64 0.83 -14.10
CA ALA A 31 -24.79 -0.16 -14.71
C ALA A 31 -23.66 -0.40 -13.70
N SER A 32 -23.80 -1.49 -12.93
CA SER A 32 -22.80 -1.98 -12.01
C SER A 32 -21.57 -2.32 -12.82
N ALA A 33 -20.68 -1.34 -12.97
CA ALA A 33 -19.35 -1.57 -13.51
C ALA A 33 -18.73 -2.70 -12.66
N PRO A 34 -18.19 -3.76 -13.29
CA PRO A 34 -17.63 -4.87 -12.54
C PRO A 34 -16.50 -4.33 -11.67
N ALA A 35 -16.64 -4.50 -10.35
CA ALA A 35 -15.59 -4.18 -9.41
C ALA A 35 -14.34 -4.97 -9.82
N LYS A 36 -13.29 -4.27 -10.27
CA LYS A 36 -12.02 -4.89 -10.64
C LYS A 36 -11.48 -5.63 -9.42
N ALA A 37 -11.11 -6.90 -9.61
CA ALA A 37 -10.48 -7.69 -8.56
C ALA A 37 -9.24 -6.95 -8.03
N PRO A 38 -9.02 -6.93 -6.70
CA PRO A 38 -7.87 -6.25 -6.13
C PRO A 38 -6.57 -6.88 -6.64
N THR A 39 -5.61 -6.01 -6.97
CA THR A 39 -4.27 -6.47 -7.36
C THR A 39 -3.60 -7.22 -6.20
N ALA A 40 -2.64 -8.11 -6.51
CA ALA A 40 -1.91 -8.84 -5.47
C ALA A 40 -1.25 -7.92 -4.41
N GLN A 41 -0.82 -6.71 -4.83
CA GLN A 41 -0.30 -5.69 -3.92
C GLN A 41 -1.37 -5.09 -3.00
N GLN A 42 -2.57 -4.80 -3.52
CA GLN A 42 -3.69 -4.30 -2.72
C GLN A 42 -4.17 -5.34 -1.71
N SER A 43 -4.34 -6.60 -2.14
CA SER A 43 -4.73 -7.70 -1.26
C SER A 43 -3.71 -7.89 -0.13
N LYS A 44 -2.42 -7.85 -0.45
CA LYS A 44 -1.35 -7.94 0.55
C LYS A 44 -1.36 -6.78 1.54
N MET A 45 -1.56 -5.55 1.06
CA MET A 45 -1.65 -4.39 1.93
C MET A 45 -2.87 -4.47 2.87
N ALA A 46 -4.00 -4.98 2.40
CA ALA A 46 -5.17 -5.21 3.24
C ALA A 46 -4.87 -6.21 4.36
N THR A 47 -4.26 -7.36 4.04
CA THR A 47 -3.84 -8.36 5.04
C THR A 47 -2.86 -7.78 6.05
N CYS A 48 -1.79 -7.10 5.61
CA CYS A 48 -0.83 -6.48 6.51
C CYS A 48 -1.48 -5.45 7.45
N ASN A 49 -2.49 -4.71 6.98
CA ASN A 49 -3.22 -3.78 7.84
C ASN A 49 -4.17 -4.48 8.82
N ALA A 50 -4.79 -5.59 8.42
CA ALA A 50 -5.62 -6.41 9.31
C ALA A 50 -4.76 -7.01 10.42
N ASP A 51 -3.63 -7.63 10.08
CA ASP A 51 -2.73 -8.26 11.04
C ASP A 51 -2.15 -7.24 12.04
N ALA A 52 -1.79 -6.04 11.55
CA ALA A 52 -1.33 -4.97 12.42
C ALA A 52 -2.39 -4.55 13.45
N LYS A 53 -3.68 -4.53 13.06
CA LYS A 53 -4.80 -4.22 13.95
C LYS A 53 -5.05 -5.36 14.95
N THR A 54 -5.05 -6.61 14.49
CA THR A 54 -5.20 -7.80 15.35
C THR A 54 -4.10 -7.88 16.41
N LYS A 55 -2.88 -7.51 16.04
CA LYS A 55 -1.72 -7.41 16.94
C LYS A 55 -1.71 -6.13 17.78
N ALA A 56 -2.72 -5.28 17.65
CA ALA A 56 -2.86 -3.98 18.32
C ALA A 56 -1.63 -3.05 18.17
N LEU A 57 -0.84 -3.21 17.10
CA LEU A 57 0.39 -2.46 16.89
C LEU A 57 0.08 -0.99 16.63
N LYS A 58 0.84 -0.10 17.28
CA LYS A 58 0.70 1.35 17.18
C LYS A 58 2.06 2.00 16.94
N GLY A 59 2.03 3.27 16.55
CA GLY A 59 3.26 4.07 16.37
C GLY A 59 4.30 3.40 15.48
N ASP A 60 5.53 3.33 15.98
CA ASP A 60 6.67 2.77 15.26
C ASP A 60 6.60 1.25 15.09
N GLU A 61 5.96 0.53 16.01
CA GLU A 61 5.79 -0.93 15.92
C GLU A 61 4.92 -1.30 14.71
N ARG A 62 3.83 -0.54 14.47
CA ARG A 62 3.01 -0.73 13.27
C ARG A 62 3.79 -0.44 11.99
N LYS A 63 4.62 0.60 11.98
CA LYS A 63 5.43 0.95 10.81
C LYS A 63 6.46 -0.15 10.50
N ALA A 64 7.15 -0.65 11.52
CA ALA A 64 8.11 -1.74 11.38
C ALA A 64 7.43 -3.01 10.85
N PHE A 65 6.30 -3.40 11.44
CA PHE A 65 5.51 -4.54 10.97
C PHE A 65 5.00 -4.37 9.54
N MET A 66 4.49 -3.18 9.19
CA MET A 66 4.01 -2.92 7.83
C MET A 66 5.12 -3.02 6.81
N LYS A 67 6.31 -2.48 7.12
CA LYS A 67 7.50 -2.58 6.28
C LYS A 67 7.85 -4.05 6.06
N ASP A 68 7.98 -4.81 7.13
CA ASP A 68 8.34 -6.24 7.10
C ASP A 68 7.32 -7.06 6.31
N CYS A 69 6.03 -6.93 6.65
CA CYS A 69 4.94 -7.64 5.97
C CYS A 69 4.92 -7.34 4.47
N LEU A 70 5.06 -6.07 4.07
CA LEU A 70 5.09 -5.67 2.66
C LEU A 70 6.39 -6.11 1.96
N SER A 71 7.52 -6.19 2.67
CA SER A 71 8.83 -6.56 2.10
C SER A 71 9.11 -8.07 2.06
N ALA A 72 8.44 -8.90 2.86
CA ALA A 72 8.76 -10.33 2.97
C ALA A 72 8.85 -11.06 1.61
N ASN A 73 7.90 -10.78 0.71
CA ASN A 73 7.89 -11.39 -0.62
C ASN A 73 9.00 -10.82 -1.53
N LYS A 74 9.35 -9.54 -1.35
CA LYS A 74 10.51 -8.94 -2.02
C LYS A 74 11.82 -9.53 -1.50
N GLN A 75 11.96 -9.80 -0.20
CA GLN A 75 13.15 -10.40 0.38
C GLN A 75 13.37 -11.83 -0.15
N ALA A 76 12.32 -12.66 -0.18
CA ALA A 76 12.40 -14.00 -0.78
C ALA A 76 12.81 -13.94 -2.26
N LYS A 77 12.15 -13.09 -3.04
CA LYS A 77 12.46 -12.87 -4.47
C LYS A 77 13.89 -12.36 -4.70
N GLN A 78 14.36 -11.43 -3.86
CA GLN A 78 15.73 -10.93 -3.92
C GLN A 78 16.76 -12.01 -3.55
N GLN A 79 16.45 -12.86 -2.58
CA GLN A 79 17.32 -13.95 -2.17
C GLN A 79 17.47 -15.01 -3.28
N ASP A 80 16.37 -15.40 -3.92
CA ASP A 80 16.40 -16.33 -5.05
C ASP A 80 17.15 -15.73 -6.25
N LYS A 81 16.92 -14.45 -6.51
CA LYS A 81 17.64 -13.73 -7.55
C LYS A 81 19.14 -13.67 -7.28
N MET A 82 19.54 -13.41 -6.03
CA MET A 82 20.95 -13.40 -5.65
C MET A 82 21.61 -14.77 -5.81
N LYS A 83 20.88 -15.86 -5.52
CA LYS A 83 21.38 -17.22 -5.78
C LYS A 83 21.59 -17.46 -7.28
N SER A 84 20.61 -17.10 -8.11
CA SER A 84 20.69 -17.21 -9.57
C SER A 84 21.86 -16.40 -10.14
N CYS A 85 21.98 -15.11 -9.80
CA CYS A 85 23.10 -14.27 -10.21
C CYS A 85 24.46 -14.85 -9.79
N ASN A 86 24.57 -15.47 -8.61
CA ASN A 86 25.81 -16.12 -8.20
C ASN A 86 26.10 -17.41 -8.98
N ALA A 87 25.07 -18.19 -9.31
CA ALA A 87 25.22 -19.37 -10.15
C ALA A 87 25.70 -18.98 -11.56
N ASP A 88 25.06 -17.98 -12.17
CA ASP A 88 25.44 -17.48 -13.50
C ASP A 88 26.86 -16.91 -13.52
N ALA A 89 27.25 -16.16 -12.48
CA ALA A 89 28.61 -15.65 -12.36
C ALA A 89 29.65 -16.78 -12.29
N LYS A 90 29.32 -17.90 -11.61
CA LYS A 90 30.18 -19.09 -11.55
C LYS A 90 30.24 -19.83 -12.88
N THR A 91 29.10 -20.05 -13.54
CA THR A 91 29.02 -20.69 -14.86
C THR A 91 29.80 -19.90 -15.91
N LYS A 92 29.73 -18.56 -15.84
CA LYS A 92 30.51 -17.65 -16.69
C LYS A 92 31.97 -17.48 -16.24
N ALA A 93 32.39 -18.18 -15.18
CA ALA A 93 33.73 -18.13 -14.58
C ALA A 93 34.23 -16.71 -14.25
N LEU A 94 33.30 -15.77 -14.00
CA LEU A 94 33.59 -14.35 -13.77
C LEU A 94 34.32 -14.16 -12.44
N LYS A 95 35.37 -13.35 -12.44
CA LYS A 95 36.20 -13.04 -11.26
C LYS A 95 36.44 -11.54 -11.16
N GLY A 96 36.94 -11.10 -10.01
CA GLY A 96 37.32 -9.70 -9.79
C GLY A 96 36.21 -8.71 -10.13
N ASP A 97 36.56 -7.70 -10.92
CA ASP A 97 35.66 -6.60 -11.28
C ASP A 97 34.54 -7.02 -12.24
N GLU A 98 34.79 -8.01 -13.11
CA GLU A 98 33.79 -8.53 -14.03
C GLU A 98 32.62 -9.18 -13.27
N ARG A 99 32.93 -9.95 -12.21
CA ARG A 99 31.88 -10.54 -11.35
C ARG A 99 31.09 -9.45 -10.63
N LYS A 100 31.73 -8.39 -10.13
CA LYS A 100 31.03 -7.28 -9.46
C LYS A 100 30.11 -6.54 -10.42
N ALA A 101 30.59 -6.22 -11.62
CA ALA A 101 29.81 -5.57 -12.65
C ALA A 101 28.59 -6.42 -13.05
N PHE A 102 28.81 -7.71 -13.29
CA PHE A 102 27.75 -8.66 -13.57
C PHE A 102 26.74 -8.77 -12.43
N MET A 103 27.20 -8.91 -11.18
CA MET A 103 26.31 -9.05 -10.02
C MET A 103 25.46 -7.79 -9.82
N LYS A 104 26.04 -6.60 -10.00
CA LYS A 104 25.30 -5.32 -9.94
C LYS A 104 24.24 -5.27 -11.02
N SER A 105 24.60 -5.55 -12.27
CA SER A 105 23.65 -5.58 -13.39
C SER A 105 22.54 -6.61 -13.17
N CYS A 106 22.90 -7.82 -12.76
CA CYS A 106 21.96 -8.91 -12.53
C CYS A 106 20.99 -8.58 -11.39
N LEU A 107 21.47 -8.08 -10.25
CA LEU A 107 20.63 -7.69 -9.11
C LEU A 107 19.78 -6.45 -9.36
N SER A 108 20.22 -5.54 -10.24
CA SER A 108 19.48 -4.32 -10.59
C SER A 108 18.41 -4.51 -11.68
N ALA A 109 18.47 -5.58 -12.48
CA ALA A 109 17.39 -5.88 -13.43
C ALA A 109 16.05 -6.03 -12.70
N GLN A 110 14.95 -5.43 -13.13
CA GLN A 110 13.67 -5.74 -12.47
C GLN A 110 13.35 -7.22 -12.65
N PRO A 111 12.88 -7.94 -11.61
CA PRO A 111 12.36 -9.30 -11.81
C PRO A 111 11.25 -9.19 -12.86
N ALA A 112 11.31 -10.05 -13.90
CA ALA A 112 10.26 -10.12 -14.90
C ALA A 112 8.91 -10.29 -14.18
N ALA A 113 7.96 -9.42 -14.54
CA ALA A 113 6.65 -9.31 -13.91
C ALA A 113 5.79 -10.56 -14.14
#